data_AF-A0A7J5TEQ4-F1
#
_entry.id   AF-A0A7J5TEQ4-F1
#
_cell.length_a   1.000
_cell.length_b   1.000
_cell.length_c   1.000
_cell.angle_alpha   90.00
_cell.angle_beta   90.00
_cell.angle_gamma   90.00
#
_symmetry.space_group_name_H-M   'P 1'
#
loop_
_entity.id
_entity.type
_entity.pdbx_description
1 polymer ?
#
loop_
_entity_poly.entity_id
_entity_poly.type
_entity_poly.pdbx_seq_one_letter_code
_entity_poly.pdbx_strand_id
1 'polypeptide(L)'
;MVSMTQDNDRRLLPWSYRQPMPVRLLIDVLSGAAIGAVGTMAHRMGASMNIPYGLALAFLIVILSTWCARSRDGVVGLALHLISSSLVVWTVMAGYGPGGDALIPVGFGSDANMPFFSDHAGYFWLYGIVLIPCIMLLLPKRWFVVQPRTDTDAQPME
;
A
#
# COMPACT_ATOMS: atom_id res chain seq x y z
N MET A 1 -29.13 7.38 26.24
CA MET A 1 -27.78 7.33 26.83
C MET A 1 -26.73 6.69 25.90
N VAL A 2 -27.09 5.66 25.10
CA VAL A 2 -26.17 4.97 24.15
C VAL A 2 -25.57 5.87 23.04
N SER A 3 -26.32 6.86 22.55
CA SER A 3 -25.83 7.75 21.48
C SER A 3 -24.60 8.58 21.91
N MET A 4 -24.57 8.99 23.18
CA MET A 4 -23.56 9.94 23.69
C MET A 4 -22.20 9.28 23.94
N THR A 5 -22.18 8.02 24.39
CA THR A 5 -20.95 7.24 24.55
C THR A 5 -20.35 6.85 23.19
N GLN A 6 -21.18 6.43 22.24
CA GLN A 6 -20.72 6.04 20.91
C GLN A 6 -20.10 7.20 20.11
N ASP A 7 -20.63 8.42 20.29
CA ASP A 7 -20.07 9.63 19.69
C ASP A 7 -18.74 10.05 20.34
N ASN A 8 -18.61 9.85 21.66
CA ASN A 8 -17.37 10.11 22.39
C ASN A 8 -16.25 9.15 21.94
N ASP A 9 -16.56 7.85 21.84
CA ASP A 9 -15.60 6.83 21.38
C ASP A 9 -15.12 7.10 19.94
N ARG A 10 -16.00 7.60 19.06
CA ARG A 10 -15.61 7.96 17.69
C ARG A 10 -14.68 9.16 17.63
N ARG A 11 -14.82 10.15 18.51
CA ARG A 11 -13.93 11.31 18.56
C ARG A 11 -12.49 10.92 18.94
N LEU A 12 -12.34 9.85 19.71
CA LEU A 12 -11.06 9.34 20.20
C LEU A 12 -10.29 8.51 19.15
N LEU A 13 -10.94 8.09 18.06
CA LEU A 13 -10.27 7.41 16.94
C LEU A 13 -9.41 8.37 16.11
N PRO A 14 -8.46 7.90 15.29
CA PRO A 14 -7.71 8.77 14.37
C PRO A 14 -8.63 9.45 13.34
N TRP A 15 -8.24 10.64 12.85
CA TRP A 15 -9.08 11.49 11.99
C TRP A 15 -9.70 10.75 10.78
N SER A 16 -8.94 9.88 10.13
CA SER A 16 -9.41 9.14 8.95
C SER A 16 -10.55 8.17 9.27
N TYR A 17 -10.64 7.66 10.50
CA TYR A 17 -11.70 6.76 10.96
C TYR A 17 -12.99 7.49 11.33
N ARG A 18 -12.90 8.81 11.59
CA ARG A 18 -14.05 9.66 11.94
C ARG A 18 -14.86 10.09 10.72
N GLN A 19 -14.28 9.96 9.53
CA GLN A 19 -14.90 10.42 8.29
C GLN A 19 -16.12 9.57 7.91
N PRO A 20 -17.08 10.13 7.14
CA PRO A 20 -18.18 9.35 6.60
C PRO A 20 -17.65 8.27 5.63
N MET A 21 -18.43 7.22 5.44
CA MET A 21 -18.03 6.05 4.65
C MET A 21 -17.47 6.39 3.25
N PRO A 22 -18.07 7.28 2.44
CA PRO A 22 -17.55 7.58 1.11
C PRO A 22 -16.15 8.19 1.14
N VAL A 23 -15.86 9.04 2.13
CA VAL A 23 -14.56 9.70 2.28
C VAL A 23 -13.50 8.69 2.71
N ARG A 24 -13.86 7.75 3.59
CA ARG A 24 -12.95 6.66 4.00
C ARG A 24 -12.54 5.77 2.83
N LEU A 25 -13.52 5.37 2.03
CA LEU A 25 -13.27 4.59 0.81
C LEU A 25 -12.44 5.38 -0.22
N LEU A 26 -12.67 6.69 -0.34
CA LEU A 26 -11.84 7.55 -1.18
C LEU A 26 -10.38 7.60 -0.69
N ILE A 27 -10.16 7.67 0.62
CA ILE A 27 -8.81 7.61 1.21
C ILE A 27 -8.14 6.27 0.85
N ASP A 28 -8.87 5.14 0.90
CA ASP A 28 -8.33 3.84 0.49
C ASP A 28 -7.89 3.82 -0.97
N VAL A 29 -8.75 4.30 -1.87
CA VAL A 29 -8.43 4.42 -3.30
C VAL A 29 -7.20 5.30 -3.51
N LEU A 30 -7.19 6.53 -2.96
CA LEU A 30 -6.08 7.46 -3.14
C LEU A 30 -4.77 6.93 -2.55
N SER A 31 -4.84 6.25 -1.41
CA SER A 31 -3.66 5.62 -0.80
C SER A 31 -3.12 4.45 -1.64
N GLY A 32 -4.01 3.64 -2.23
CA GLY A 32 -3.64 2.59 -3.18
C GLY A 32 -2.94 3.17 -4.41
N ALA A 33 -3.54 4.19 -5.03
CA ALA A 33 -2.97 4.87 -6.17
C ALA A 33 -1.58 5.46 -5.87
N ALA A 34 -1.44 6.18 -4.76
CA ALA A 34 -0.18 6.81 -4.36
C ALA A 34 0.94 5.77 -4.15
N ILE A 35 0.64 4.66 -3.47
CA ILE A 35 1.61 3.59 -3.24
C ILE A 35 1.97 2.85 -4.53
N GLY A 36 0.99 2.61 -5.41
CA GLY A 36 1.23 2.04 -6.74
C GLY A 36 2.23 2.88 -7.55
N ALA A 37 2.07 4.21 -7.53
CA ALA A 37 2.98 5.13 -8.21
C ALA A 37 4.37 5.20 -7.56
N VAL A 38 4.43 5.42 -6.24
CA VAL A 38 5.69 5.56 -5.50
C VAL A 38 6.51 4.27 -5.54
N GLY A 39 5.88 3.11 -5.30
CA GLY A 39 6.56 1.82 -5.36
C GLY A 39 7.07 1.50 -6.76
N THR A 40 6.29 1.85 -7.80
CA THR A 40 6.73 1.75 -9.19
C THR A 40 7.97 2.59 -9.48
N MET A 41 8.07 3.81 -8.94
CA MET A 41 9.28 4.61 -9.11
C MET A 41 10.48 4.07 -8.32
N ALA A 42 10.23 3.47 -7.15
CA ALA A 42 11.29 3.09 -6.22
C ALA A 42 11.82 1.65 -6.40
N HIS A 43 11.01 0.71 -6.90
CA HIS A 43 11.29 -0.73 -6.75
C HIS A 43 12.61 -1.22 -7.37
N ARG A 44 13.17 -0.52 -8.36
CA ARG A 44 14.46 -0.87 -8.99
C ARG A 44 15.68 -0.20 -8.37
N MET A 45 15.49 0.68 -7.38
CA MET A 45 16.61 1.37 -6.73
C MET A 45 17.54 0.35 -6.05
N GLY A 46 18.83 0.39 -6.42
CA GLY A 46 19.87 -0.52 -5.92
C GLY A 46 19.95 -1.89 -6.62
N ALA A 47 19.04 -2.20 -7.54
CA ALA A 47 19.03 -3.48 -8.26
C ALA A 47 20.31 -3.70 -9.09
N SER A 48 20.86 -2.65 -9.70
CA SER A 48 22.12 -2.69 -10.48
C SER A 48 23.37 -3.00 -9.65
N MET A 49 23.31 -2.81 -8.34
CA MET A 49 24.37 -3.21 -7.39
C MET A 49 24.05 -4.54 -6.71
N ASN A 50 23.00 -5.24 -7.14
CA ASN A 50 22.45 -6.44 -6.51
C ASN A 50 21.98 -6.25 -5.06
N ILE A 51 21.64 -5.01 -4.67
CA ILE A 51 21.15 -4.64 -3.34
C ILE A 51 19.79 -3.93 -3.52
N PRO A 52 18.66 -4.67 -3.55
CA PRO A 52 17.36 -4.15 -3.96
C PRO A 52 16.65 -3.38 -2.83
N TYR A 53 17.30 -2.37 -2.25
CA TYR A 53 16.74 -1.59 -1.14
C TYR A 53 15.45 -0.87 -1.54
N GLY A 54 15.32 -0.47 -2.81
CA GLY A 54 14.11 0.12 -3.36
C GLY A 54 12.91 -0.82 -3.29
N LEU A 55 13.10 -2.09 -3.66
CA LEU A 55 12.08 -3.13 -3.59
C LEU A 55 11.66 -3.41 -2.15
N ALA A 56 12.62 -3.53 -1.24
CA ALA A 56 12.36 -3.74 0.18
C ALA A 56 11.54 -2.59 0.78
N LEU A 57 11.90 -1.34 0.48
CA LEU A 57 11.16 -0.16 0.91
C LEU A 57 9.75 -0.12 0.27
N ALA A 58 9.65 -0.46 -1.02
CA ALA A 58 8.37 -0.53 -1.73
C ALA A 58 7.41 -1.54 -1.09
N PHE A 59 7.88 -2.73 -0.71
CA PHE A 59 7.05 -3.69 0.02
C PHE A 59 6.68 -3.23 1.42
N LEU A 60 7.60 -2.59 2.14
CA LEU A 60 7.30 -2.05 3.47
C LEU A 60 6.16 -1.03 3.40
N ILE A 61 6.20 -0.08 2.44
CA ILE A 61 5.13 0.91 2.29
C ILE A 61 3.81 0.27 1.84
N VAL A 62 3.83 -0.79 1.00
CA VAL A 62 2.63 -1.55 0.63
C VAL A 62 2.04 -2.25 1.85
N ILE A 63 2.86 -2.91 2.67
CA ILE A 63 2.42 -3.57 3.91
C ILE A 63 1.75 -2.56 4.84
N LEU A 64 2.40 -1.43 5.10
CA LEU A 64 1.86 -0.40 5.99
C LEU A 64 0.57 0.21 5.44
N SER A 65 0.50 0.46 4.13
CA SER A 65 -0.66 1.07 3.51
C SER A 65 -1.86 0.11 3.45
N THR A 66 -1.64 -1.15 3.08
CA THR A 66 -2.67 -2.20 3.08
C THR A 66 -3.16 -2.50 4.50
N TRP A 67 -2.26 -2.49 5.48
CA TRP A 67 -2.64 -2.53 6.89
C TRP A 67 -3.55 -1.37 7.27
N CYS A 68 -3.21 -0.13 6.90
CA CYS A 68 -4.04 1.04 7.16
C CYS A 68 -5.43 0.91 6.53
N ALA A 69 -5.50 0.47 5.26
CA ALA A 69 -6.77 0.29 4.55
C ALA A 69 -7.63 -0.80 5.20
N ARG A 70 -6.99 -1.93 5.55
CA ARG A 70 -7.65 -3.05 6.24
C ARG A 70 -8.15 -2.66 7.63
N SER A 71 -7.36 -1.88 8.36
CA SER A 71 -7.71 -1.43 9.71
C SER A 71 -8.87 -0.44 9.69
N ARG A 72 -8.90 0.43 8.68
CA ARG A 72 -9.96 1.42 8.52
C ARG A 72 -11.26 0.79 8.07
N ASP A 73 -11.27 0.11 6.93
CA ASP A 73 -12.52 -0.26 6.22
C ASP A 73 -12.65 -1.77 5.97
N GLY A 74 -11.82 -2.58 6.63
CA GLY A 74 -11.91 -4.04 6.58
C GLY A 74 -11.59 -4.60 5.20
N VAL A 75 -12.41 -5.54 4.72
CA VAL A 75 -12.23 -6.18 3.41
C VAL A 75 -12.44 -5.19 2.27
N VAL A 76 -13.40 -4.27 2.42
CA VAL A 76 -13.77 -3.34 1.36
C VAL A 76 -12.65 -2.35 1.11
N GLY A 77 -12.10 -1.73 2.16
CA GLY A 77 -10.97 -0.81 2.02
C GLY A 77 -9.74 -1.46 1.40
N LEU A 78 -9.41 -2.67 1.86
CA LEU A 78 -8.30 -3.44 1.31
C LEU A 78 -8.51 -3.81 -0.17
N ALA A 79 -9.73 -4.14 -0.57
CA ALA A 79 -10.06 -4.44 -1.97
C ALA A 79 -9.94 -3.19 -2.86
N LEU A 80 -10.45 -2.04 -2.41
CA LEU A 80 -10.31 -0.78 -3.16
C LEU A 80 -8.85 -0.35 -3.28
N HIS A 81 -8.07 -0.52 -2.21
CA HIS A 81 -6.63 -0.26 -2.23
C HIS A 81 -5.93 -1.15 -3.25
N LEU A 82 -6.20 -2.46 -3.25
CA LEU A 82 -5.65 -3.42 -4.22
C LEU A 82 -6.02 -3.05 -5.66
N ILE A 83 -7.30 -2.76 -5.92
CA ILE A 83 -7.77 -2.39 -7.27
C ILE A 83 -7.06 -1.11 -7.74
N SER A 84 -7.04 -0.08 -6.90
CA SER A 84 -6.46 1.21 -7.26
C SER A 84 -4.94 1.14 -7.44
N SER A 85 -4.22 0.50 -6.51
CA SER A 85 -2.77 0.31 -6.63
C SER A 85 -2.40 -0.53 -7.84
N SER A 86 -3.13 -1.62 -8.12
CA SER A 86 -2.92 -2.46 -9.29
C SER A 86 -3.14 -1.66 -10.59
N LEU A 87 -4.23 -0.90 -10.67
CA LEU A 87 -4.52 -0.07 -11.84
C LEU A 87 -3.39 0.93 -12.10
N VAL A 88 -2.88 1.59 -11.05
CA VAL A 88 -1.76 2.53 -11.19
C VAL A 88 -0.47 1.83 -11.59
N VAL A 89 -0.14 0.68 -11.01
CA VAL A 89 1.05 -0.08 -11.41
C VAL A 89 0.97 -0.43 -12.90
N TRP A 90 -0.17 -0.94 -13.38
CA TRP A 90 -0.34 -1.28 -14.79
C TRP A 90 -0.27 -0.05 -15.71
N THR A 91 -0.92 1.07 -15.36
CA THR A 91 -0.90 2.27 -16.20
C THR A 91 0.46 2.96 -16.21
N VAL A 92 1.16 3.02 -15.07
CA VAL A 92 2.50 3.62 -14.99
C VAL A 92 3.52 2.72 -15.69
N MET A 93 3.43 1.40 -15.53
CA MET A 93 4.31 0.45 -16.25
C MET A 93 4.09 0.50 -17.77
N ALA A 94 2.84 0.59 -18.23
CA ALA A 94 2.51 0.68 -19.65
C ALA A 94 2.75 2.07 -20.27
N GLY A 95 2.82 3.12 -19.45
CA GLY A 95 2.83 4.52 -19.89
C GLY A 95 4.19 5.15 -20.13
N TYR A 96 5.31 4.51 -19.76
CA TYR A 96 6.65 5.06 -19.99
C TYR A 96 7.24 4.55 -21.34
N GLY A 97 7.45 5.47 -22.28
CA GLY A 97 8.39 5.34 -23.43
C GLY A 97 7.85 4.79 -24.76
N PRO A 98 8.36 5.27 -25.93
CA PRO A 98 8.08 4.64 -27.23
C PRO A 98 8.65 3.22 -27.25
N GLY A 99 7.78 2.21 -27.27
CA GLY A 99 8.15 0.80 -27.17
C GLY A 99 7.48 0.02 -26.03
N GLY A 100 6.74 0.67 -25.13
CA GLY A 100 5.86 -0.02 -24.16
C GLY A 100 6.56 -0.81 -23.04
N ASP A 101 7.89 -0.89 -23.05
CA ASP A 101 8.71 -1.73 -22.16
C ASP A 101 9.66 -0.94 -21.23
N ALA A 102 9.49 0.36 -21.03
CA ALA A 102 10.51 1.14 -20.31
C ALA A 102 10.64 0.79 -18.81
N LEU A 103 9.62 0.17 -18.21
CA LEU A 103 9.66 -0.29 -16.82
C LEU A 103 9.33 -1.79 -16.63
N ILE A 104 8.94 -2.48 -17.70
CA ILE A 104 8.85 -3.94 -17.73
C ILE A 104 9.93 -4.51 -18.67
N PRO A 105 11.23 -4.53 -18.32
CA PRO A 105 12.05 -5.58 -18.90
C PRO A 105 11.58 -6.88 -18.25
N VAL A 106 10.81 -7.65 -19.00
CA VAL A 106 10.53 -9.06 -18.76
C VAL A 106 11.85 -9.81 -18.98
N GLY A 107 12.82 -9.56 -18.09
CA GLY A 107 14.22 -9.79 -18.31
C GLY A 107 14.81 -8.91 -19.43
N PHE A 108 16.06 -8.48 -19.27
CA PHE A 108 16.79 -8.07 -20.47
C PHE A 108 17.15 -9.37 -21.18
N GLY A 109 16.90 -9.44 -22.49
CA GLY A 109 17.20 -10.62 -23.30
C GLY A 109 18.53 -11.26 -22.92
N SER A 110 18.55 -12.60 -22.97
CA SER A 110 19.49 -13.59 -22.42
C SER A 110 21.01 -13.40 -22.65
N ASP A 111 21.46 -12.26 -23.14
CA ASP A 111 22.83 -11.99 -23.60
C ASP A 111 23.59 -10.96 -22.75
N ALA A 112 23.03 -10.45 -21.65
CA ALA A 112 23.73 -9.55 -20.75
C ALA A 112 24.01 -10.19 -19.37
N ASN A 113 25.27 -10.21 -18.95
CA ASN A 113 25.73 -10.67 -17.64
C ASN A 113 25.25 -9.71 -16.52
N MET A 114 23.94 -9.63 -16.30
CA MET A 114 23.31 -8.64 -15.44
C MET A 114 23.06 -9.19 -14.02
N PRO A 115 23.21 -8.37 -12.97
CA PRO A 115 22.92 -8.80 -11.60
C PRO A 115 21.49 -9.33 -11.45
N PHE A 116 21.32 -10.39 -10.65
CA PHE A 116 20.04 -11.09 -10.44
C PHE A 116 18.87 -10.14 -10.16
N PHE A 117 19.03 -9.17 -9.26
CA PHE A 117 17.95 -8.25 -8.91
C PHE A 117 17.62 -7.23 -10.01
N SER A 118 18.55 -6.89 -10.90
CA SER A 118 18.24 -6.02 -12.05
C SER A 118 17.23 -6.68 -13.00
N ASP A 119 17.28 -8.00 -13.09
CA ASP A 119 16.44 -8.84 -13.93
C ASP A 119 15.11 -9.20 -13.24
N HIS A 120 15.14 -9.44 -11.93
CA HIS A 120 13.98 -9.98 -11.20
C HIS A 120 13.15 -8.96 -10.42
N ALA A 121 13.67 -7.77 -10.10
CA ALA A 121 12.98 -6.82 -9.22
C ALA A 121 11.59 -6.40 -9.73
N GLY A 122 11.41 -6.29 -11.06
CA GLY A 122 10.11 -5.98 -11.66
C GLY A 122 9.07 -7.07 -11.41
N TYR A 123 9.42 -8.34 -11.57
CA TYR A 123 8.53 -9.46 -11.27
C TYR A 123 8.16 -9.51 -9.80
N PHE A 124 9.14 -9.36 -8.90
CA PHE A 124 8.86 -9.33 -7.47
C PHE A 124 7.91 -8.18 -7.14
N TRP A 125 8.10 -7.00 -7.72
CA TRP A 125 7.19 -5.87 -7.52
C TRP A 125 5.75 -6.18 -7.96
N LEU A 126 5.57 -6.70 -9.18
CA LEU A 126 4.26 -7.07 -9.73
C LEU A 126 3.56 -8.16 -8.93
N TYR A 127 4.29 -9.17 -8.46
CA TYR A 127 3.71 -10.19 -7.59
C TYR A 127 3.42 -9.64 -6.21
N GLY A 128 4.32 -8.84 -5.64
CA GLY A 128 4.20 -8.31 -4.29
C GLY A 128 3.01 -7.35 -4.14
N ILE A 129 2.74 -6.50 -5.13
CA ILE A 129 1.61 -5.55 -5.05
C ILE A 129 0.25 -6.27 -4.97
N VAL A 130 0.14 -7.49 -5.51
CA VAL A 130 -1.08 -8.31 -5.42
C VAL A 130 -1.03 -9.26 -4.22
N LEU A 131 0.10 -9.95 -4.03
CA LEU A 131 0.25 -10.99 -3.02
C LEU A 131 0.17 -10.42 -1.59
N ILE A 132 0.72 -9.24 -1.33
CA ILE A 132 0.69 -8.63 0.01
C ILE A 132 -0.76 -8.35 0.46
N PRO A 133 -1.61 -7.64 -0.31
CA PRO A 133 -3.03 -7.52 0.01
C PRO A 133 -3.73 -8.86 0.21
N CYS A 134 -3.44 -9.87 -0.62
CA CYS A 134 -3.98 -11.22 -0.46
C CYS A 134 -3.58 -11.86 0.88
N ILE A 135 -2.31 -11.73 1.29
CA ILE A 135 -1.86 -12.18 2.61
C ILE A 135 -2.59 -11.43 3.72
N MET A 136 -2.72 -10.10 3.61
CA MET A 136 -3.44 -9.26 4.59
C MET A 136 -4.92 -9.65 4.76
N LEU A 137 -5.54 -10.26 3.73
CA LEU A 137 -6.89 -10.83 3.85
C LEU A 137 -6.94 -12.06 4.76
N LEU A 138 -5.89 -12.89 4.73
CA LEU A 138 -5.78 -14.13 5.50
C LEU A 138 -5.38 -13.90 6.96
N LEU A 139 -4.74 -12.75 7.25
CA LEU A 139 -4.31 -12.42 8.60
C LEU A 139 -5.53 -12.20 9.54
N PRO A 140 -5.39 -12.55 10.84
CA PRO A 140 -6.49 -12.42 11.80
C PRO A 140 -7.01 -10.99 11.91
N LYS A 141 -8.35 -10.82 11.89
CA LYS A 141 -8.99 -9.49 12.01
C LYS A 141 -8.50 -8.67 13.21
N ARG A 142 -8.20 -9.34 14.33
CA ARG A 142 -7.69 -8.72 15.57
C ARG A 142 -6.38 -7.95 15.39
N TRP A 143 -5.59 -8.26 14.37
CA TRP A 143 -4.34 -7.56 14.10
C TRP A 143 -4.63 -6.13 13.63
N PHE A 144 -5.72 -5.91 12.90
CA PHE A 144 -6.04 -4.64 12.26
C PHE A 144 -6.96 -3.73 13.10
N VAL A 145 -7.10 -3.99 14.40
CA VAL A 145 -8.00 -3.20 15.26
C VAL A 145 -7.26 -1.98 15.79
N VAL A 146 -7.78 -0.79 15.49
CA VAL A 146 -7.33 0.46 16.12
C VAL A 146 -8.25 0.77 17.29
N GLN A 147 -7.67 0.80 18.49
CA GLN A 147 -8.38 1.19 19.70
C GLN A 147 -8.55 2.72 19.75
N PRO A 148 -9.71 3.24 20.23
CA PRO A 148 -9.83 4.65 20.57
C PRO A 148 -8.77 5.06 21.59
N ARG A 149 -8.26 6.29 21.50
CA ARG A 149 -7.36 6.84 22.51
C ARG A 149 -8.07 6.98 23.86
N THR A 150 -7.32 6.88 24.95
CA THR A 150 -7.83 7.22 26.28
C THR A 150 -7.90 8.74 26.46
N ASP A 151 -8.86 9.24 27.24
CA ASP A 151 -9.05 10.69 27.48
C ASP A 151 -7.77 11.37 28.04
N THR A 152 -6.95 10.63 28.79
CA THR A 152 -5.65 11.08 29.30
C THR A 152 -4.65 11.41 28.19
N ASP A 153 -4.69 10.71 27.05
CA ASP A 153 -3.82 10.98 25.89
C ASP A 153 -4.34 12.12 25.01
N ALA A 154 -5.59 12.55 25.23
CA ALA A 154 -6.27 13.58 24.44
C ALA A 154 -6.14 14.99 25.05
N GLN A 155 -5.64 15.12 26.28
CA GLN A 155 -5.36 16.42 26.88
C GLN A 155 -4.09 17.02 26.25
N PRO A 156 -4.11 18.31 25.84
CA PRO A 156 -2.89 19.00 25.44
C PRO A 156 -1.93 19.03 26.64
N MET A 157 -0.66 18.69 26.39
CA MET A 157 0.40 18.84 27.38
C MET A 157 0.53 20.35 27.68
N GLU A 158 0.06 20.78 28.85
CA GLU A 158 0.24 22.16 29.33
C GLU A 158 1.69 22.45 29.72
#